data_AF-A0A7Y6XMD4-F1
#
_entry.id   AF-A0A7Y6XMD4-F1
#
_cell.length_a   1.000
_cell.length_b   1.000
_cell.length_c   1.000
_cell.angle_alpha   90.00
_cell.angle_beta   90.00
_cell.angle_gamma   90.00
#
_symmetry.space_group_name_H-M   'P 1'
#
loop_
_entity.id
_entity.type
_entity.pdbx_description
1 polymer ?
#
loop_
_entity_poly.entity_id
_entity_poly.type
_entity_poly.pdbx_seq_one_letter_code
_entity_poly.pdbx_strand_id
1 'polypeptide(L)'
;MSSQEKIDVEELYRKLTGSQLQKLIYGAEARFYFVDAYKDDHPEMPVITQDKPEEIQFFRWGVIPPFAKYIDKPNKSGEMQHLHPYDFGNYYSKTANAMVETLAEKSTWKRLYKKRRCVIPATGFYEFYHAKGKSKSYPHFISLKDFPLFGFAGLWDSWTDPDTGEVVNTFAIITTEPNEMMQVIHNNPKAHSGSRMPVMLIPDEWDTWLDGEMTIEEVQAMCQPFPTDGMQAWPVRQGLKDRGVDANIPKVQEKMSFPELGDDWRSYGNDPGKKAEQASLF
;
A
#
# COMPACT_ATOMS: atom_id res chain seq x y z
N MET A 1 35.47 5.37 -32.34
CA MET A 1 34.36 5.62 -33.29
C MET A 1 33.16 4.84 -32.81
N SER A 2 32.01 5.52 -32.82
CA SER A 2 30.67 5.01 -32.50
C SER A 2 30.35 3.70 -33.21
N SER A 3 29.69 2.81 -32.47
CA SER A 3 28.40 2.28 -32.92
C SER A 3 27.49 2.20 -31.71
N GLN A 4 26.54 3.13 -31.64
CA GLN A 4 25.35 3.04 -30.81
C GLN A 4 24.68 1.67 -31.01
N GLU A 5 24.65 0.86 -29.96
CA GLU A 5 23.62 -0.18 -29.86
C GLU A 5 22.34 0.50 -29.41
N LYS A 6 21.34 0.45 -30.30
CA LYS A 6 19.98 0.89 -30.02
C LYS A 6 19.45 0.05 -28.87
N ILE A 7 18.90 0.72 -27.86
CA ILE A 7 18.08 0.08 -26.82
C ILE A 7 16.87 -0.54 -27.52
N ASP A 8 16.76 -1.86 -27.43
CA ASP A 8 15.57 -2.61 -27.84
C ASP A 8 14.52 -2.48 -26.73
N VAL A 9 13.44 -1.76 -27.02
CA VAL A 9 12.33 -1.53 -26.08
C VAL A 9 11.65 -2.85 -25.71
N GLU A 10 11.69 -3.89 -26.55
CA GLU A 10 11.25 -5.24 -26.17
C GLU A 10 12.22 -5.93 -25.19
N GLU A 11 13.51 -5.56 -25.20
CA GLU A 11 14.49 -6.06 -24.24
C GLU A 11 14.31 -5.43 -22.84
N LEU A 12 13.83 -4.18 -22.77
CA LEU A 12 13.41 -3.56 -21.51
C LEU A 12 12.17 -4.27 -20.92
N TYR A 13 11.15 -4.53 -21.74
CA TYR A 13 10.04 -5.40 -21.34
C TYR A 13 10.56 -6.80 -20.92
N ARG A 14 11.59 -7.39 -21.54
CA ARG A 14 12.16 -8.68 -21.10
C ARG A 14 12.92 -8.63 -19.77
N LYS A 15 13.51 -7.50 -19.37
CA LYS A 15 14.37 -7.44 -18.17
C LYS A 15 13.59 -7.43 -16.85
N LEU A 16 12.34 -6.96 -16.85
CA LEU A 16 11.48 -7.01 -15.65
C LEU A 16 10.10 -7.63 -15.88
N THR A 17 9.91 -8.45 -16.92
CA THR A 17 8.66 -9.23 -17.07
C THR A 17 8.69 -10.56 -16.33
N GLY A 18 7.78 -10.68 -15.35
CA GLY A 18 6.71 -11.68 -15.39
C GLY A 18 7.05 -13.17 -15.36
N SER A 19 8.30 -13.57 -15.26
CA SER A 19 8.69 -14.97 -14.98
C SER A 19 9.77 -15.08 -13.90
N GLN A 20 10.67 -14.09 -13.78
CA GLN A 20 11.62 -13.99 -12.66
C GLN A 20 10.99 -13.31 -11.44
N LEU A 21 10.21 -12.24 -11.63
CA LEU A 21 9.37 -11.66 -10.58
C LEU A 21 8.26 -12.65 -10.16
N GLN A 22 7.70 -13.42 -11.09
CA GLN A 22 6.86 -14.58 -10.76
C GLN A 22 7.66 -15.67 -10.04
N LYS A 23 8.89 -16.04 -10.44
CA LYS A 23 9.71 -17.00 -9.71
C LYS A 23 10.20 -16.48 -8.34
N LEU A 24 10.29 -15.17 -8.13
CA LEU A 24 10.61 -14.58 -6.83
C LEU A 24 9.37 -14.56 -5.93
N ILE A 25 8.22 -14.10 -6.43
CA ILE A 25 6.95 -14.08 -5.67
C ILE A 25 6.42 -15.51 -5.43
N TYR A 26 6.54 -16.41 -6.41
CA TYR A 26 6.06 -17.79 -6.33
C TYR A 26 7.14 -18.81 -5.97
N GLY A 27 8.43 -18.45 -5.98
CA GLY A 27 9.55 -19.37 -5.72
C GLY A 27 10.60 -18.90 -4.70
N ALA A 28 10.52 -17.68 -4.14
CA ALA A 28 11.40 -17.26 -3.05
C ALA A 28 10.89 -17.65 -1.65
N GLU A 29 11.81 -17.65 -0.71
CA GLU A 29 11.68 -18.03 0.70
C GLU A 29 10.74 -17.13 1.54
N ALA A 30 10.33 -15.97 1.01
CA ALA A 30 9.44 -15.02 1.69
C ALA A 30 8.15 -14.78 0.89
N ARG A 31 7.04 -15.39 1.35
CA ARG A 31 5.70 -15.12 0.83
C ARG A 31 4.91 -14.27 1.83
N PHE A 32 4.43 -13.13 1.38
CA PHE A 32 3.58 -12.25 2.16
C PHE A 32 2.14 -12.33 1.65
N TYR A 33 1.28 -13.01 2.42
CA TYR A 33 -0.16 -13.08 2.18
C TYR A 33 -0.91 -11.95 2.88
N PHE A 34 -0.41 -11.49 4.04
CA PHE A 34 -0.95 -10.33 4.75
C PHE A 34 0.17 -9.64 5.53
N VAL A 35 0.34 -8.34 5.28
CA VAL A 35 1.23 -7.47 6.04
C VAL A 35 0.41 -6.28 6.52
N ASP A 36 0.55 -5.95 7.81
CA ASP A 36 -0.12 -4.82 8.44
C ASP A 36 0.94 -3.80 8.84
N ALA A 37 0.94 -2.64 8.17
CA ALA A 37 1.85 -1.54 8.47
C ALA A 37 1.72 -1.01 9.92
N TYR A 38 0.69 -1.43 10.64
CA TYR A 38 0.37 -1.01 12.00
C TYR A 38 0.47 -2.15 13.03
N LYS A 39 1.07 -3.29 12.67
CA LYS A 39 1.51 -4.30 13.66
C LYS A 39 2.94 -3.99 14.14
N ASP A 40 3.33 -4.58 15.26
CA ASP A 40 4.67 -4.43 15.84
C ASP A 40 5.76 -5.03 14.94
N ASP A 41 5.39 -5.98 14.08
CA ASP A 41 6.28 -6.61 13.10
C ASP A 41 6.31 -5.79 11.81
N HIS A 42 7.51 -5.32 11.44
CA HIS A 42 7.79 -4.53 10.26
C HIS A 42 8.79 -5.28 9.36
N PRO A 43 8.36 -6.36 8.70
CA PRO A 43 9.24 -7.15 7.86
C PRO A 43 9.75 -6.30 6.70
N GLU A 44 10.93 -6.65 6.19
CA GLU A 44 11.41 -6.06 4.94
C GLU A 44 10.61 -6.63 3.76
N MET A 45 10.06 -5.73 2.95
CA MET A 45 9.22 -6.06 1.80
C MET A 45 9.95 -5.77 0.50
N PRO A 46 9.65 -6.51 -0.59
CA PRO A 46 10.22 -6.24 -1.90
C PRO A 46 9.85 -4.84 -2.38
N VAL A 47 10.85 -4.08 -2.83
CA VAL A 47 10.72 -2.73 -3.36
C VAL A 47 11.67 -2.58 -4.54
N ILE A 48 11.21 -1.94 -5.61
CA ILE A 48 12.05 -1.50 -6.74
C ILE A 48 12.21 0.01 -6.63
N THR A 49 13.42 0.50 -6.45
CA THR A 49 13.66 1.94 -6.26
C THR A 49 14.10 2.62 -7.54
N GLN A 50 13.86 3.93 -7.60
CA GLN A 50 14.39 4.79 -8.67
C GLN A 50 15.93 4.75 -8.78
N ASP A 51 16.64 4.57 -7.66
CA ASP A 51 18.11 4.50 -7.67
C ASP A 51 18.62 3.18 -8.29
N LYS A 52 17.79 2.13 -8.24
CA LYS A 52 18.13 0.77 -8.67
C LYS A 52 16.91 0.12 -9.35
N PRO A 53 16.46 0.64 -10.51
CA PRO A 53 15.22 0.18 -11.15
C PRO A 53 15.30 -1.28 -11.64
N GLU A 54 16.52 -1.80 -11.84
CA GLU A 54 16.79 -3.17 -12.30
C GLU A 54 16.93 -4.20 -11.15
N GLU A 55 16.81 -3.77 -9.88
CA GLU A 55 17.03 -4.62 -8.71
C GLU A 55 15.81 -4.61 -7.76
N ILE A 56 15.51 -5.78 -7.20
CA ILE A 56 14.57 -5.89 -6.07
C ILE A 56 15.38 -5.74 -4.78
N GLN A 57 14.98 -4.76 -3.98
CA GLN A 57 15.51 -4.46 -2.66
C GLN A 57 14.48 -4.80 -1.58
N PHE A 58 14.90 -4.80 -0.32
CA PHE A 58 14.05 -5.18 0.80
C PHE A 58 14.04 -4.07 1.85
N PHE A 59 12.92 -3.34 1.95
CA PHE A 59 12.78 -2.15 2.81
C PHE A 59 11.64 -2.33 3.81
N ARG A 60 11.68 -1.63 4.94
CA ARG A 60 10.61 -1.68 5.96
C ARG A 60 9.47 -0.69 5.63
N TRP A 61 8.23 -1.09 5.90
CA TRP A 61 7.05 -0.26 5.61
C TRP A 61 6.80 0.80 6.68
N GLY A 62 7.06 2.05 6.31
CA GLY A 62 6.80 3.32 6.99
C GLY A 62 8.06 4.16 7.09
N VAL A 63 8.08 5.30 6.40
CA VAL A 63 9.28 6.12 6.23
C VAL A 63 9.81 6.68 7.54
N ILE A 64 11.11 6.47 7.80
CA ILE A 64 11.84 7.15 8.87
C ILE A 64 12.64 8.28 8.23
N PRO A 65 12.30 9.55 8.49
CA PRO A 65 13.07 10.66 7.96
C PRO A 65 14.47 10.72 8.55
N PRO A 66 15.49 11.26 7.84
CA PRO A 66 16.86 11.35 8.33
C PRO A 66 16.99 12.23 9.58
N PHE A 67 16.00 13.09 9.84
CA PHE A 67 15.92 13.94 11.02
C PHE A 67 15.13 13.31 12.17
N ALA A 68 14.68 12.06 12.03
CA ALA A 68 14.01 11.34 13.11
C ALA A 68 14.97 11.14 14.28
N LYS A 69 14.47 11.44 15.48
CA LYS A 69 15.23 11.34 16.73
C LYS A 69 14.62 10.28 17.63
N TYR A 70 15.47 9.71 18.47
CA TYR A 70 15.06 8.96 19.65
C TYR A 70 14.12 9.80 20.52
N ILE A 71 13.19 9.11 21.20
CA ILE A 71 12.20 9.76 22.05
C ILE A 71 12.11 9.02 23.37
N ASP A 72 12.34 9.74 24.46
CA ASP A 72 12.04 9.25 25.80
C ASP A 72 10.56 9.47 26.11
N LYS A 73 9.82 8.40 26.40
CA LYS A 73 8.42 8.50 26.85
C LYS A 73 8.11 7.44 27.90
N PRO A 74 7.17 7.67 28.83
CA PRO A 74 6.76 6.62 29.77
C PRO A 74 5.99 5.51 29.05
N ASN A 75 6.22 4.27 29.46
CA ASN A 75 5.42 3.10 29.07
C ASN A 75 4.09 3.08 29.85
N LYS A 76 3.27 2.03 29.67
CA LYS A 76 1.97 1.91 30.37
C LYS A 76 2.08 1.77 31.89
N SER A 77 3.22 1.32 32.42
CA SER A 77 3.52 1.25 33.86
C SER A 77 4.12 2.56 34.41
N GLY A 78 4.40 3.55 33.57
CA GLY A 78 5.01 4.83 33.95
C GLY A 78 6.53 4.84 33.94
N GLU A 79 7.18 3.76 33.52
CA GLU A 79 8.64 3.69 33.39
C GLU A 79 9.08 4.35 32.09
N MET A 80 10.12 5.19 32.16
CA MET A 80 10.68 5.83 30.98
C MET A 80 11.32 4.78 30.06
N GLN A 81 10.86 4.74 28.82
CA GLN A 81 11.45 3.96 27.73
C GLN A 81 12.11 4.91 26.74
N HIS A 82 13.34 4.58 26.36
CA HIS A 82 14.06 5.22 25.27
C HIS A 82 13.65 4.55 23.97
N LEU A 83 12.84 5.23 23.17
CA LEU A 83 12.34 4.67 21.92
C LEU A 83 13.18 5.06 20.74
N HIS A 84 13.59 4.03 20.02
CA HIS A 84 14.20 4.15 18.71
C HIS A 84 13.19 4.73 17.69
N PRO A 85 13.60 5.54 16.69
CA PRO A 85 12.73 5.97 15.59
C PRO A 85 11.93 4.86 14.89
N TYR A 86 12.49 3.65 14.81
CA TYR A 86 11.82 2.45 14.30
C TYR A 86 11.05 1.64 15.36
N ASP A 87 10.92 2.11 16.60
CA ASP A 87 10.03 1.43 17.54
C ASP A 87 8.57 1.74 17.24
N PHE A 88 7.73 0.71 17.41
CA PHE A 88 6.31 0.79 17.11
C PHE A 88 5.61 1.96 17.82
N GLY A 89 4.77 2.69 17.08
CA GLY A 89 4.01 3.83 17.58
C GLY A 89 4.76 5.18 17.58
N ASN A 90 5.92 5.26 16.93
CA ASN A 90 6.63 6.52 16.70
C ASN A 90 6.44 7.05 15.28
N TYR A 91 7.25 6.58 14.32
CA TYR A 91 7.22 7.04 12.93
C TYR A 91 6.42 6.11 12.02
N TYR A 92 6.60 4.79 12.11
CA TYR A 92 5.98 3.82 11.18
C TYR A 92 4.47 4.00 11.00
N SER A 93 3.71 4.09 12.10
CA SER A 93 2.24 4.23 12.04
C SER A 93 1.76 5.57 11.46
N LYS A 94 2.63 6.58 11.36
CA LYS A 94 2.29 7.91 10.81
C LYS A 94 2.81 8.13 9.39
N THR A 95 3.67 7.22 8.91
CA THR A 95 4.46 7.38 7.69
C THR A 95 4.36 6.17 6.76
N ALA A 96 3.52 5.18 7.10
CA ALA A 96 3.19 4.07 6.19
C ALA A 96 2.55 4.53 4.88
N ASN A 97 1.75 5.61 4.93
CA ASN A 97 1.03 6.15 3.79
C ASN A 97 1.32 7.65 3.59
N ALA A 98 1.49 8.07 2.34
CA ALA A 98 1.65 9.46 1.92
C ALA A 98 0.46 9.88 1.03
N MET A 99 -0.24 10.94 1.40
CA MET A 99 -1.38 11.44 0.60
C MET A 99 -0.84 12.30 -0.54
N VAL A 100 -1.22 11.97 -1.79
CA VAL A 100 -0.75 12.65 -3.01
C VAL A 100 -0.94 14.18 -2.95
N GLU A 101 -2.04 14.63 -2.34
CA GLU A 101 -2.44 16.03 -2.20
C GLU A 101 -1.45 16.82 -1.32
N THR A 102 -0.78 16.16 -0.38
CA THR A 102 0.08 16.80 0.62
C THR A 102 1.57 16.54 0.41
N LEU A 103 1.97 15.92 -0.72
CA LEU A 103 3.36 15.56 -0.97
C LEU A 103 4.28 16.78 -1.05
N ALA A 104 3.85 17.88 -1.67
CA ALA A 104 4.64 19.10 -1.77
C ALA A 104 4.60 19.99 -0.51
N GLU A 105 3.71 19.68 0.44
CA GLU A 105 3.48 20.47 1.64
C GLU A 105 4.24 19.91 2.85
N LYS A 106 4.15 18.59 3.08
CA LYS A 106 4.73 17.95 4.26
C LYS A 106 6.22 17.73 4.07
N SER A 107 7.04 18.20 5.01
CA SER A 107 8.50 18.09 4.97
C SER A 107 9.00 16.64 4.79
N THR A 108 8.30 15.67 5.39
CA THR A 108 8.56 14.23 5.22
C THR A 108 8.58 13.81 3.76
N TRP A 109 7.64 14.32 2.95
CA TRP A 109 7.38 13.89 1.57
C TRP A 109 7.97 14.84 0.52
N LYS A 110 8.00 16.15 0.82
CA LYS A 110 8.44 17.21 -0.08
C LYS A 110 9.85 17.00 -0.63
N ARG A 111 10.71 16.39 0.19
CA ARG A 111 12.09 16.03 -0.16
C ARG A 111 12.22 14.76 -0.99
N LEU A 112 11.18 13.92 -1.03
CA LEU A 112 11.22 12.58 -1.60
C LEU A 112 10.57 12.50 -2.98
N TYR A 113 9.38 13.10 -3.19
CA TYR A 113 8.57 12.85 -4.39
C TYR A 113 9.30 13.06 -5.72
N LYS A 114 10.29 13.96 -5.75
CA LYS A 114 11.06 14.29 -6.96
C LYS A 114 12.05 13.22 -7.38
N LYS A 115 12.68 12.50 -6.44
CA LYS A 115 13.86 11.65 -6.70
C LYS A 115 13.98 10.39 -5.86
N ARG A 116 13.02 10.13 -4.99
CA ARG A 116 13.00 8.98 -4.08
C ARG A 116 11.71 8.20 -4.26
N ARG A 117 11.35 7.95 -5.51
CA ARG A 117 10.19 7.14 -5.88
C ARG A 117 10.57 5.66 -5.91
N CYS A 118 9.60 4.82 -5.62
CA CYS A 118 9.74 3.37 -5.68
C CYS A 118 8.42 2.71 -6.08
N VAL A 119 8.51 1.46 -6.50
CA VAL A 119 7.37 0.57 -6.74
C VAL A 119 7.39 -0.52 -5.68
N ILE A 120 6.24 -0.79 -5.07
CA ILE A 120 6.05 -1.91 -4.14
C ILE A 120 5.22 -2.98 -4.87
N PRO A 121 5.84 -4.08 -5.35
CA PRO A 121 5.11 -5.13 -6.05
C PRO A 121 4.06 -5.80 -5.15
N ALA A 122 2.86 -6.01 -5.67
CA ALA A 122 1.76 -6.62 -4.94
C ALA A 122 0.81 -7.39 -5.87
N THR A 123 0.15 -8.41 -5.32
CA THR A 123 -0.94 -9.14 -5.98
C THR A 123 -2.33 -8.65 -5.54
N GLY A 124 -2.35 -7.75 -4.55
CA GLY A 124 -3.57 -7.17 -3.98
C GLY A 124 -3.31 -6.53 -2.62
N PHE A 125 -4.36 -5.99 -2.03
CA PHE A 125 -4.35 -5.39 -0.70
C PHE A 125 -5.65 -5.68 0.05
N TYR A 126 -5.68 -5.31 1.32
CA TYR A 126 -6.84 -5.50 2.18
C TYR A 126 -7.41 -4.18 2.64
N GLU A 127 -8.73 -4.05 2.54
CA GLU A 127 -9.47 -2.97 3.20
C GLU A 127 -10.70 -3.48 3.93
N PHE A 128 -11.19 -2.67 4.87
CA PHE A 128 -12.15 -3.11 5.88
C PHE A 128 -13.48 -2.38 5.73
N TYR A 129 -14.50 -3.12 5.28
CA TYR A 129 -15.87 -2.62 5.20
C TYR A 129 -16.53 -2.56 6.58
N HIS A 130 -17.08 -1.41 6.93
CA HIS A 130 -17.86 -1.20 8.15
C HIS A 130 -19.35 -1.16 7.83
N ALA A 131 -20.05 -2.26 8.09
CA ALA A 131 -21.49 -2.32 7.90
C ALA A 131 -22.25 -1.48 8.93
N LYS A 132 -23.29 -0.76 8.49
CA LYS A 132 -24.13 0.06 9.38
C LYS A 132 -24.74 -0.79 10.50
N GLY A 133 -24.70 -0.27 11.72
CA GLY A 133 -25.23 -0.96 12.91
C GLY A 133 -24.44 -2.20 13.35
N LYS A 134 -23.30 -2.51 12.72
CA LYS A 134 -22.40 -3.60 13.13
C LYS A 134 -21.15 -3.03 13.75
N SER A 135 -20.69 -3.67 14.83
CA SER A 135 -19.44 -3.30 15.51
C SER A 135 -18.19 -3.87 14.84
N LYS A 136 -18.35 -4.96 14.09
CA LYS A 136 -17.26 -5.64 13.37
C LYS A 136 -17.11 -5.09 11.95
N SER A 137 -15.88 -5.03 11.47
CA SER A 137 -15.57 -4.83 10.06
C SER A 137 -15.49 -6.16 9.31
N TYR A 138 -15.67 -6.08 7.99
CA TYR A 138 -15.60 -7.19 7.06
C TYR A 138 -14.42 -6.94 6.13
N PRO A 139 -13.30 -7.64 6.33
CA PRO A 139 -12.12 -7.47 5.50
C PRO A 139 -12.41 -7.94 4.07
N HIS A 140 -11.92 -7.19 3.11
CA HIS A 140 -11.98 -7.50 1.69
C HIS A 140 -10.57 -7.61 1.15
N PHE A 141 -10.32 -8.62 0.33
CA PHE A 141 -9.14 -8.62 -0.53
C PHE A 141 -9.49 -7.95 -1.84
N ILE A 142 -8.62 -7.07 -2.31
CA ILE A 142 -8.79 -6.23 -3.49
C ILE A 142 -7.59 -6.44 -4.41
N SER A 143 -7.86 -6.68 -5.69
CA SER A 143 -6.83 -6.91 -6.71
C SER A 143 -7.25 -6.35 -8.06
N LEU A 144 -6.32 -6.32 -9.02
CA LEU A 144 -6.61 -5.95 -10.40
C LEU A 144 -7.00 -7.21 -11.20
N LYS A 145 -7.94 -7.05 -12.14
CA LYS A 145 -8.45 -8.19 -12.94
C LYS A 145 -7.42 -8.71 -13.92
N ASP A 146 -6.80 -7.81 -14.67
CA ASP A 146 -5.90 -8.14 -15.79
C ASP A 146 -4.42 -8.08 -15.38
N PHE A 147 -4.13 -7.62 -14.17
CA PHE A 147 -2.78 -7.45 -13.63
C PHE A 147 -2.65 -8.25 -12.33
N PRO A 148 -2.42 -9.59 -12.41
CA PRO A 148 -2.23 -10.42 -11.21
C PRO A 148 -1.02 -9.99 -10.38
N LEU A 149 -0.15 -9.18 -10.98
CA LEU A 149 0.94 -8.47 -10.35
C LEU A 149 0.95 -7.02 -10.84
N PHE A 150 0.91 -6.10 -9.90
CA PHE A 150 0.99 -4.66 -10.13
C PHE A 150 1.88 -4.05 -9.05
N GLY A 151 2.06 -2.73 -9.08
CA GLY A 151 2.87 -2.00 -8.12
C GLY A 151 2.08 -0.96 -7.37
N PHE A 152 2.33 -0.76 -6.08
CA PHE A 152 1.94 0.50 -5.45
C PHE A 152 3.00 1.57 -5.76
N ALA A 153 2.55 2.76 -6.14
CA ALA A 153 3.43 3.92 -6.19
C ALA A 153 3.86 4.26 -4.76
N GLY A 154 5.17 4.39 -4.55
CA GLY A 154 5.72 4.65 -3.22
C GLY A 154 6.82 5.70 -3.21
N LEU A 155 7.13 6.14 -1.99
CA LEU A 155 8.30 6.96 -1.68
C LEU A 155 9.19 6.18 -0.73
N TRP A 156 10.50 6.32 -0.86
CA TRP A 156 11.44 5.64 0.03
C TRP A 156 12.46 6.60 0.59
N ASP A 157 13.14 6.16 1.64
CA ASP A 157 14.20 6.92 2.27
C ASP A 157 15.13 6.03 3.08
N SER A 158 16.31 6.55 3.37
CA SER A 158 17.29 5.91 4.25
C SER A 158 17.44 6.72 5.52
N TRP A 159 17.42 6.04 6.64
CA TRP A 159 17.77 6.60 7.94
C TRP A 159 19.01 5.90 8.47
N THR A 160 20.00 6.68 8.93
CA THR A 160 21.20 6.14 9.55
C THR A 160 21.11 6.31 11.05
N ASP A 161 21.27 5.22 11.77
CA ASP A 161 21.32 5.23 13.22
C ASP A 161 22.52 6.05 13.70
N PRO A 162 22.31 7.15 14.45
CA PRO A 162 23.41 7.96 14.92
C PRO A 162 24.26 7.24 15.97
N ASP A 163 23.73 6.21 16.65
CA ASP A 163 24.44 5.48 17.69
C ASP A 163 25.20 4.28 17.14
N THR A 164 24.62 3.56 16.17
CA THR A 164 25.22 2.32 15.62
C THR A 164 25.82 2.49 14.23
N GLY A 165 25.43 3.52 13.48
CA GLY A 165 25.77 3.70 12.07
C GLY A 165 24.99 2.78 11.11
N GLU A 166 24.06 1.96 11.62
CA GLU A 166 23.22 1.08 10.81
C GLU A 166 22.33 1.91 9.85
N VAL A 167 22.25 1.50 8.59
CA VAL A 167 21.37 2.12 7.61
C VAL A 167 20.09 1.32 7.48
N VAL A 168 18.96 1.95 7.79
CA VAL A 168 17.63 1.37 7.66
C VAL A 168 16.92 2.02 6.47
N ASN A 169 16.57 1.20 5.48
CA ASN A 169 15.80 1.65 4.33
C ASN A 169 14.31 1.42 4.57
N THR A 170 13.52 2.44 4.26
CA THR A 170 12.09 2.47 4.55
C THR A 170 11.30 3.01 3.38
N PHE A 171 10.03 2.63 3.27
CA PHE A 171 9.14 3.12 2.23
C PHE A 171 7.75 3.50 2.76
N ALA A 172 7.02 4.30 1.98
CA ALA A 172 5.62 4.65 2.19
C ALA A 172 4.85 4.40 0.89
N ILE A 173 3.60 3.97 1.01
CA ILE A 173 2.69 3.86 -0.13
C ILE A 173 2.00 5.21 -0.35
N ILE A 174 1.94 5.66 -1.60
CA ILE A 174 1.16 6.85 -1.96
C ILE A 174 -0.31 6.46 -2.04
N THR A 175 -1.17 7.28 -1.46
CA THR A 175 -2.62 7.13 -1.52
C THR A 175 -3.23 8.32 -2.23
N THR A 176 -4.36 8.08 -2.90
CA THR A 176 -5.16 9.05 -3.62
C THR A 176 -6.64 8.96 -3.19
N GLU A 177 -7.47 9.81 -3.77
CA GLU A 177 -8.91 9.76 -3.56
C GLU A 177 -9.49 8.39 -3.99
N PRO A 178 -10.59 7.93 -3.37
CA PRO A 178 -11.15 6.62 -3.66
C PRO A 178 -12.01 6.66 -4.94
N ASN A 179 -11.93 5.60 -5.74
CA ASN A 179 -12.96 5.31 -6.73
C ASN A 179 -14.26 4.80 -6.06
N GLU A 180 -15.30 4.53 -6.85
CA GLU A 180 -16.61 4.06 -6.35
C GLU A 180 -16.51 2.79 -5.50
N MET A 181 -15.67 1.82 -5.90
CA MET A 181 -15.44 0.60 -5.13
C MET A 181 -14.86 0.90 -3.75
N MET A 182 -13.86 1.76 -3.70
CA MET A 182 -13.13 2.09 -2.48
C MET A 182 -13.91 2.99 -1.54
N GLN A 183 -14.86 3.80 -2.04
CA GLN A 183 -15.81 4.53 -1.21
C GLN A 183 -16.73 3.60 -0.42
N VAL A 184 -17.13 2.48 -1.04
CA VAL A 184 -17.94 1.46 -0.39
C VAL A 184 -17.12 0.68 0.64
N ILE A 185 -15.96 0.15 0.23
CA ILE A 185 -15.19 -0.78 1.07
C ILE A 185 -14.43 -0.06 2.17
N HIS A 186 -13.72 1.04 1.87
CA HIS A 186 -12.93 1.76 2.86
C HIS A 186 -13.76 2.90 3.48
N ASN A 187 -14.79 2.55 4.24
CA ASN A 187 -15.81 3.48 4.76
C ASN A 187 -15.74 3.70 6.28
N ASN A 188 -14.56 3.49 6.89
CA ASN A 188 -14.39 3.61 8.34
C ASN A 188 -14.77 5.02 8.84
N PRO A 189 -15.83 5.17 9.65
CA PRO A 189 -16.32 6.49 10.08
C PRO A 189 -15.35 7.21 11.02
N LYS A 190 -14.33 6.52 11.55
CA LYS A 190 -13.30 7.09 12.43
C LYS A 190 -12.04 7.52 11.67
N ALA A 191 -11.94 7.26 10.37
CA ALA A 191 -10.78 7.63 9.58
C ALA A 191 -10.75 9.15 9.36
N HIS A 192 -9.76 9.84 9.93
CA HIS A 192 -9.63 11.30 9.79
C HIS A 192 -9.28 11.75 8.38
N SER A 193 -8.69 10.88 7.56
CA SER A 193 -8.39 11.13 6.15
C SER A 193 -9.57 10.88 5.21
N GLY A 194 -10.70 10.40 5.74
CA GLY A 194 -11.77 9.83 4.92
C GLY A 194 -11.35 8.55 4.19
N SER A 195 -12.21 8.13 3.26
CA SER A 195 -11.95 7.02 2.34
C SER A 195 -10.80 7.36 1.39
N ARG A 196 -9.95 6.38 1.14
CA ARG A 196 -8.72 6.46 0.34
C ARG A 196 -8.48 5.16 -0.39
N MET A 197 -7.63 5.20 -1.42
CA MET A 197 -7.06 4.01 -2.03
C MET A 197 -5.56 4.21 -2.30
N PRO A 198 -4.77 3.13 -2.34
CA PRO A 198 -3.40 3.23 -2.79
C PRO A 198 -3.35 3.59 -4.29
N VAL A 199 -2.32 4.33 -4.69
CA VAL A 199 -2.03 4.54 -6.11
C VAL A 199 -1.43 3.25 -6.66
N MET A 200 -2.11 2.68 -7.66
CA MET A 200 -1.72 1.42 -8.30
C MET A 200 -1.18 1.70 -9.69
N LEU A 201 0.02 1.22 -9.95
CA LEU A 201 0.73 1.32 -11.22
C LEU A 201 0.72 -0.05 -11.89
N ILE A 202 0.25 -0.11 -13.14
CA ILE A 202 0.43 -1.30 -13.97
C ILE A 202 1.91 -1.40 -14.39
N PRO A 203 2.42 -2.59 -14.75
CA PRO A 203 3.83 -2.78 -15.08
C PRO A 203 4.38 -1.76 -16.10
N ASP A 204 3.59 -1.42 -17.12
CA ASP A 204 3.95 -0.48 -18.18
C ASP A 204 4.18 0.96 -17.68
N GLU A 205 3.73 1.30 -16.47
CA GLU A 205 3.89 2.63 -15.87
C GLU A 205 5.13 2.72 -14.96
N TRP A 206 5.78 1.59 -14.65
CA TRP A 206 6.86 1.54 -13.66
C TRP A 206 8.10 2.30 -14.10
N ASP A 207 8.52 2.14 -15.36
CA ASP A 207 9.69 2.85 -15.90
C ASP A 207 9.46 4.36 -15.87
N THR A 208 8.26 4.80 -16.28
CA THR A 208 7.91 6.22 -16.22
C THR A 208 7.94 6.71 -14.79
N TRP A 209 7.36 5.96 -13.85
CA TRP A 209 7.36 6.31 -12.43
C TRP A 209 8.77 6.38 -11.83
N LEU A 210 9.69 5.51 -12.26
CA LEU A 210 11.05 5.43 -11.70
C LEU A 210 12.06 6.33 -12.43
N ASP A 211 11.72 6.88 -13.58
CA ASP A 211 12.63 7.71 -14.38
C ASP A 211 12.69 9.17 -13.93
N GLY A 212 13.90 9.73 -13.93
CA GLY A 212 14.15 11.17 -13.83
C GLY A 212 13.56 11.92 -12.63
N GLU A 213 13.72 13.25 -12.66
CA GLU A 213 13.00 14.11 -11.70
C GLU A 213 11.58 14.36 -12.18
N MET A 214 10.62 14.38 -11.26
CA MET A 214 9.25 14.80 -11.54
C MET A 214 8.88 16.07 -10.77
N THR A 215 8.10 16.93 -11.41
CA THR A 215 7.37 18.00 -10.72
C THR A 215 6.22 17.40 -9.90
N ILE A 216 5.60 18.22 -9.03
CA ILE A 216 4.46 17.73 -8.25
C ILE A 216 3.25 17.44 -9.16
N GLU A 217 3.08 18.22 -10.23
CA GLU A 217 2.01 18.06 -11.21
C GLU A 217 2.16 16.74 -11.98
N GLU A 218 3.39 16.37 -12.36
CA GLU A 218 3.68 15.09 -13.03
C GLU A 218 3.40 13.90 -12.10
N VAL A 219 3.83 13.98 -10.83
CA VAL A 219 3.51 12.96 -9.82
C VAL A 219 2.00 12.83 -9.63
N GLN A 220 1.30 13.95 -9.51
CA GLN A 220 -0.16 13.95 -9.36
C GLN A 220 -0.88 13.35 -10.57
N ALA A 221 -0.39 13.61 -11.79
CA ALA A 221 -0.94 13.03 -13.01
C ALA A 221 -0.82 11.50 -13.06
N MET A 222 0.23 10.92 -12.49
CA MET A 222 0.37 9.46 -12.35
C MET A 222 -0.38 8.88 -11.14
N CYS A 223 -0.73 9.71 -10.16
CA CYS A 223 -1.34 9.29 -8.90
C CYS A 223 -2.87 9.38 -8.91
N GLN A 224 -3.50 9.02 -10.03
CA GLN A 224 -4.96 9.02 -10.17
C GLN A 224 -5.59 7.75 -9.59
N PRO A 225 -6.86 7.80 -9.17
CA PRO A 225 -7.60 6.61 -8.74
C PRO A 225 -7.66 5.57 -9.86
N PHE A 226 -7.32 4.31 -9.55
CA PHE A 226 -7.44 3.24 -10.53
C PHE A 226 -8.92 2.99 -10.88
N PRO A 227 -9.28 2.75 -12.16
CA PRO A 227 -10.67 2.56 -12.55
C PRO A 227 -11.36 1.36 -11.87
N THR A 228 -12.58 1.57 -11.37
CA THR A 228 -13.39 0.52 -10.71
C THR A 228 -13.52 -0.74 -11.58
N ASP A 229 -13.69 -0.59 -12.89
CA ASP A 229 -13.92 -1.71 -13.82
C ASP A 229 -12.69 -2.60 -14.00
N GLY A 230 -11.48 -2.09 -13.74
CA GLY A 230 -10.25 -2.89 -13.75
C GLY A 230 -9.95 -3.58 -12.42
N MET A 231 -10.76 -3.34 -11.38
CA MET A 231 -10.58 -3.89 -10.04
C MET A 231 -11.60 -4.97 -9.71
N GLN A 232 -11.22 -5.85 -8.79
CA GLN A 232 -12.10 -6.84 -8.18
C GLN A 232 -11.87 -6.92 -6.69
N ALA A 233 -12.93 -7.26 -5.95
CA ALA A 233 -12.87 -7.42 -4.51
C ALA A 233 -13.77 -8.57 -4.05
N TRP A 234 -13.39 -9.22 -2.95
CA TRP A 234 -14.22 -10.20 -2.27
C TRP A 234 -13.97 -10.21 -0.76
N PRO A 235 -15.00 -10.52 0.05
CA PRO A 235 -14.82 -10.67 1.49
C PRO A 235 -13.87 -11.83 1.81
N VAL A 236 -13.06 -11.66 2.84
CA VAL A 236 -12.17 -12.70 3.39
C VAL A 236 -12.44 -12.90 4.88
N ARG A 237 -11.71 -13.83 5.51
CA ARG A 237 -11.91 -14.14 6.94
C ARG A 237 -11.77 -12.89 7.83
N GLN A 238 -12.56 -12.86 8.90
CA GLN A 238 -12.42 -11.85 9.95
C GLN A 238 -11.13 -12.05 10.76
N GLY A 239 -10.77 -11.03 11.54
CA GLY A 239 -9.70 -11.09 12.53
C GLY A 239 -8.27 -10.97 11.96
N LEU A 240 -8.09 -10.44 10.75
CA LEU A 240 -6.75 -10.24 10.16
C LEU A 240 -5.84 -9.36 11.06
N LYS A 241 -6.44 -8.39 11.76
CA LYS A 241 -5.77 -7.46 12.68
C LYS A 241 -5.84 -7.90 14.15
N ASP A 242 -6.41 -9.07 14.45
CA ASP A 242 -6.52 -9.53 15.83
C ASP A 242 -5.15 -9.87 16.40
N ARG A 243 -4.93 -9.54 17.69
CA ARG A 243 -3.66 -9.78 18.37
C ARG A 243 -3.41 -11.29 18.51
N GLY A 244 -2.20 -11.73 18.20
CA GLY A 244 -1.79 -13.14 18.28
C GLY A 244 -2.31 -14.01 17.14
N VAL A 245 -3.01 -13.44 16.16
CA VAL A 245 -3.43 -14.14 14.95
C VAL A 245 -2.33 -14.02 13.89
N ASP A 246 -1.79 -15.16 13.49
CA ASP A 246 -1.01 -15.27 12.25
C ASP A 246 -1.97 -15.20 11.05
N ALA A 247 -1.90 -14.07 10.36
CA ALA A 247 -2.64 -13.80 9.15
C ALA A 247 -1.75 -13.90 7.91
N ASN A 248 -0.44 -14.14 8.04
CA ASN A 248 0.46 -14.24 6.90
C ASN A 248 0.47 -15.67 6.31
N ILE A 249 -0.71 -16.19 5.98
CA ILE A 249 -0.91 -17.55 5.46
C ILE A 249 -1.75 -17.52 4.17
N PRO A 250 -1.56 -18.46 3.22
CA PRO A 250 -2.27 -18.43 1.94
C PRO A 250 -3.79 -18.35 2.06
N LYS A 251 -4.32 -19.04 3.07
CA LYS A 251 -5.76 -19.13 3.36
C LYS A 251 -6.42 -17.77 3.67
N VAL A 252 -5.67 -16.72 3.99
CA VAL A 252 -6.28 -15.40 4.27
C VAL A 252 -6.87 -14.71 3.03
N GLN A 253 -6.55 -15.19 1.84
CA GLN A 253 -7.09 -14.68 0.57
C GLN A 253 -8.34 -15.45 0.11
N GLU A 254 -8.71 -16.54 0.78
CA GLU A 254 -9.88 -17.34 0.42
C GLU A 254 -11.16 -16.50 0.52
N LYS A 255 -11.98 -16.58 -0.55
CA LYS A 255 -13.27 -15.92 -0.61
C LYS A 255 -14.21 -16.48 0.44
N MET A 256 -14.75 -15.59 1.26
CA MET A 256 -15.77 -15.87 2.26
C MET A 256 -17.12 -15.31 1.81
N SER A 257 -18.20 -15.95 2.26
CA SER A 257 -19.56 -15.42 2.16
C SER A 257 -20.05 -15.05 3.56
N PHE A 258 -20.65 -13.87 3.68
CA PHE A 258 -21.30 -13.38 4.88
C PHE A 258 -22.79 -13.21 4.53
N PRO A 259 -23.68 -14.15 4.90
CA PRO A 259 -25.08 -14.12 4.50
C PRO A 259 -25.80 -12.80 4.82
N GLU A 260 -25.40 -12.14 5.90
CA GLU A 260 -25.93 -10.85 6.33
C GLU A 260 -25.53 -9.67 5.43
N LEU A 261 -24.49 -9.83 4.62
CA LEU A 261 -24.08 -8.84 3.62
C LEU A 261 -24.63 -9.16 2.23
N GLY A 262 -24.90 -10.45 1.96
CA GLY A 262 -25.13 -10.92 0.60
C GLY A 262 -23.85 -10.99 -0.23
N ASP A 263 -23.99 -11.37 -1.50
CA ASP A 263 -22.84 -11.74 -2.35
C ASP A 263 -22.32 -10.61 -3.25
N ASP A 264 -23.07 -9.52 -3.42
CA ASP A 264 -22.64 -8.36 -4.20
C ASP A 264 -22.20 -7.22 -3.28
N TRP A 265 -20.89 -7.08 -3.11
CA TRP A 265 -20.30 -6.00 -2.32
C TRP A 265 -20.66 -4.60 -2.83
N ARG A 266 -21.05 -4.44 -4.10
CA ARG A 266 -21.51 -3.15 -4.65
C ARG A 266 -22.83 -2.68 -4.03
N SER A 267 -23.61 -3.60 -3.48
CA SER A 267 -24.84 -3.28 -2.76
C SER A 267 -24.57 -2.79 -1.32
N TYR A 268 -23.35 -2.95 -0.82
CA TYR A 268 -23.00 -2.62 0.56
C TYR A 268 -23.12 -1.11 0.78
N GLY A 269 -24.06 -0.68 1.62
CA GLY A 269 -24.36 0.74 1.86
C GLY A 269 -25.77 1.16 1.45
N ASN A 270 -26.39 0.41 0.52
CA ASN A 270 -27.82 0.43 0.26
C ASN A 270 -28.51 -0.44 1.31
N ASP A 271 -28.83 0.15 2.45
CA ASP A 271 -29.53 -0.53 3.55
C ASP A 271 -30.87 -1.14 3.04
N PRO A 272 -31.05 -2.47 3.01
CA PRO A 272 -32.33 -3.11 2.68
C PRO A 272 -33.41 -2.83 3.74
N GLY A 273 -33.03 -2.30 4.91
CA GLY A 273 -33.89 -1.99 6.04
C GLY A 273 -34.73 -0.71 5.91
N LYS A 274 -34.61 0.04 4.82
CA LYS A 274 -35.62 1.02 4.40
C LYS A 274 -36.06 0.71 2.99
N LYS A 275 -37.31 0.27 2.88
CA LYS A 275 -38.04 0.06 1.62
C LYS A 275 -37.59 1.06 0.55
N ALA A 276 -37.12 0.54 -0.58
CA ALA A 276 -37.34 1.16 -1.87
C ALA A 276 -38.86 1.18 -2.11
N GLU A 277 -39.56 2.13 -1.49
CA GLU A 277 -40.86 2.56 -1.97
C GLU A 277 -40.60 3.66 -3.00
N GLN A 278 -40.93 3.32 -4.24
CA GLN A 278 -41.14 4.19 -5.39
C GLN A 278 -39.90 4.76 -6.10
N ALA A 279 -39.54 4.09 -7.19
CA ALA A 279 -39.70 4.71 -8.50
C ALA A 279 -40.03 3.61 -9.52
N SER A 280 -41.32 3.51 -9.81
CA SER A 280 -41.90 2.74 -10.90
C SER A 280 -41.31 3.12 -12.25
N LEU A 281 -41.19 2.10 -13.11
CA LEU A 281 -41.13 2.22 -14.57
C LEU A 281 -42.09 3.30 -15.07
N PHE A 282 -41.53 4.38 -15.63
CA PHE A 282 -41.77 4.96 -16.97
C PHE A 282 -40.71 6.04 -17.22
#